data_AF-A0A7C4LJI6-F1
#
_entry.id   AF-A0A7C4LJI6-F1
#
_cell.length_a   1.000
_cell.length_b   1.000
_cell.length_c   1.000
_cell.angle_alpha   90.00
_cell.angle_beta   90.00
_cell.angle_gamma   90.00
#
_symmetry.space_group_name_H-M   'P 1'
#
loop_
_entity.id
_entity.type
_entity.pdbx_description
1 polymer ?
#
loop_
_entity_poly.entity_id
_entity_poly.type
_entity_poly.pdbx_seq_one_letter_code
_entity_poly.pdbx_strand_id
1 'polypeptide(L)'
;MDVRTWAVSSRWLLGLCLTANLASVGCLQTTIGGQTLPSAYYLDDDVQYFPSGPETKLANQIRALERYRVEREGLEAANLPSGSY
;
A
#
# COMPACT_ATOMS: atom_id res chain seq x y z
N MET A 1 -59.81 -6.96 17.51
CA MET A 1 -58.54 -6.47 16.93
C MET A 1 -58.53 -6.92 15.47
N ASP A 2 -58.55 -5.99 14.53
CA ASP A 2 -58.68 -6.31 13.10
C ASP A 2 -57.34 -6.72 12.49
N VAL A 3 -57.32 -7.76 11.65
CA VAL A 3 -56.11 -8.26 10.96
C VAL A 3 -55.39 -7.16 10.17
N ARG A 4 -56.15 -6.19 9.64
CA ARG A 4 -55.59 -5.02 8.94
C ARG A 4 -54.77 -4.11 9.85
N THR A 5 -55.19 -3.90 11.09
CA THR A 5 -54.46 -3.02 12.02
C THR A 5 -53.21 -3.71 12.57
N TRP A 6 -53.25 -5.04 12.74
CA TRP A 6 -52.09 -5.85 13.09
C TRP A 6 -50.99 -5.80 12.01
N ALA A 7 -51.36 -6.03 10.74
CA ALA A 7 -50.40 -5.98 9.64
C ALA A 7 -49.74 -4.60 9.46
N VAL A 8 -50.49 -3.52 9.66
CA VAL A 8 -49.95 -2.15 9.59
C VAL A 8 -48.98 -1.89 10.74
N SER A 9 -49.36 -2.23 11.98
CA SER A 9 -48.50 -2.05 13.16
C SER A 9 -47.19 -2.85 13.07
N SER A 10 -47.24 -4.08 12.56
CA SER A 10 -46.05 -4.92 12.35
C SER A 10 -45.09 -4.32 11.32
N ARG A 11 -45.60 -3.68 10.26
CA ARG A 11 -44.76 -3.04 9.23
C ARG A 11 -44.04 -1.81 9.78
N TRP A 12 -44.74 -1.01 10.60
CA TRP A 12 -44.14 0.15 11.28
C TRP A 12 -43.07 -0.27 12.28
N LEU A 13 -43.33 -1.31 13.08
CA LEU A 13 -42.35 -1.87 14.01
C LEU A 13 -41.10 -2.38 13.28
N LEU A 14 -41.27 -3.10 12.17
CA LEU A 14 -40.16 -3.62 11.40
C LEU A 14 -39.33 -2.50 10.74
N GLY A 15 -39.99 -1.46 10.23
CA GLY A 15 -39.32 -0.27 9.71
C GLY A 15 -38.51 0.48 10.78
N LEU A 16 -39.07 0.65 11.99
CA LEU A 16 -38.39 1.26 13.13
C LEU A 16 -37.18 0.45 13.60
N CYS A 17 -37.29 -0.88 13.63
CA CYS A 17 -36.14 -1.73 13.96
C CYS A 17 -35.00 -1.58 12.96
N LEU A 18 -35.30 -1.53 11.66
CA LEU A 18 -34.25 -1.37 10.64
C LEU A 18 -33.54 -0.02 10.74
N THR A 19 -34.27 1.08 10.94
CA THR A 19 -33.66 2.42 11.05
C THR A 19 -32.87 2.59 12.34
N ALA A 20 -33.30 1.98 13.45
CA ALA A 20 -32.55 1.99 14.71
C ALA A 20 -31.18 1.29 14.59
N ASN A 21 -31.09 0.19 13.84
CA ASN A 21 -29.82 -0.49 13.59
C ASN A 21 -28.86 0.41 12.82
N LEU A 22 -29.31 1.09 11.76
CA LEU A 22 -28.46 2.01 10.99
C LEU A 22 -27.98 3.21 11.83
N ALA A 23 -28.83 3.75 12.71
CA ALA A 23 -28.44 4.85 13.60
C ALA A 23 -27.41 4.42 14.66
N SER A 24 -27.40 3.14 15.06
CA SER A 24 -26.45 2.60 16.05
C SER A 24 -25.02 2.43 15.51
N VAL A 25 -24.83 2.45 14.18
CA VAL A 25 -23.50 2.40 13.53
C VAL A 25 -22.91 3.80 13.31
N GLY A 26 -23.56 4.85 13.83
CA GLY A 26 -23.35 6.26 13.47
C GLY A 26 -22.13 6.98 14.05
N CYS A 27 -21.24 6.32 14.80
CA CYS A 27 -19.95 6.90 15.17
C CYS A 27 -18.86 6.23 14.35
N LEU A 28 -18.54 6.80 13.18
CA LEU A 28 -17.41 6.42 12.31
C LEU A 28 -16.04 6.73 12.97
N GLN A 29 -15.97 6.60 14.29
CA GLN A 29 -14.82 6.85 15.13
C GLN A 29 -14.39 5.47 15.63
N THR A 30 -13.43 4.87 14.95
CA THR A 30 -12.87 3.58 15.37
C THR A 30 -11.97 3.84 16.57
N THR A 31 -12.17 3.08 17.65
CA THR A 31 -11.26 3.10 18.80
C THR A 31 -10.22 2.00 18.61
N ILE A 32 -8.97 2.40 18.44
CA ILE A 32 -7.83 1.50 18.27
C ILE A 32 -6.80 1.90 19.32
N GLY A 33 -6.37 0.95 20.16
CA GLY A 33 -5.36 1.21 21.18
C GLY A 33 -5.76 2.24 22.25
N GLY A 34 -7.06 2.50 22.45
CA GLY A 34 -7.55 3.50 23.40
C GLY A 34 -7.60 4.93 22.83
N GLN A 35 -7.24 5.14 21.56
CA GLN A 35 -7.38 6.40 20.85
C GLN A 35 -8.57 6.33 19.88
N THR A 36 -9.40 7.36 19.88
CA THR A 36 -10.52 7.48 18.94
C THR A 36 -10.06 8.17 17.67
N LEU A 37 -9.99 7.43 16.57
CA LEU A 37 -9.44 7.91 15.31
C LEU A 37 -10.55 8.49 14.43
N PRO A 38 -10.29 9.60 13.70
CA PRO A 38 -11.29 10.30 12.89
C PRO A 38 -11.71 9.55 11.63
N SER A 39 -10.96 8.52 11.22
CA SER A 39 -11.26 7.70 10.05
C SER A 39 -11.11 6.21 10.36
N ALA A 40 -11.99 5.39 9.77
CA ALA A 40 -11.97 3.93 9.94
C ALA A 40 -10.73 3.25 9.35
N TYR A 41 -10.02 3.94 8.44
CA TYR A 41 -8.85 3.44 7.71
C TYR A 41 -7.54 4.10 8.14
N TYR A 42 -7.52 4.81 9.27
CA TYR A 42 -6.35 5.56 9.73
C TYR A 42 -5.05 4.75 9.74
N LEU A 43 -5.11 3.44 10.04
CA LEU A 43 -3.93 2.57 10.06
C LEU A 43 -3.36 2.29 8.66
N ASP A 44 -4.17 2.32 7.61
CA ASP A 44 -3.77 2.08 6.23
C ASP A 44 -3.51 3.40 5.45
N ASP A 45 -3.89 4.56 6.02
CA ASP A 45 -3.77 5.89 5.40
C ASP A 45 -2.33 6.44 5.48
N ASP A 46 -1.51 5.91 6.39
CA ASP A 46 -0.10 6.28 6.55
C ASP A 46 0.80 5.53 5.54
N VAL A 47 0.44 5.53 4.25
CA VAL A 47 1.39 5.20 3.19
C VAL A 47 2.42 6.31 3.15
N GLN A 48 3.47 6.16 3.95
CA GLN A 48 4.61 7.06 3.93
C GLN A 48 5.17 7.08 2.50
N TYR A 49 5.12 8.26 1.87
CA TYR A 49 5.72 8.47 0.56
C TYR A 49 7.23 8.21 0.67
N PHE A 50 7.65 7.05 0.18
CA PHE A 50 9.06 6.76 -0.03
C PHE A 50 9.41 7.23 -1.45
N PRO A 51 10.19 8.32 -1.62
CA PRO A 51 10.67 8.68 -2.94
C PRO A 51 11.38 7.48 -3.55
N SER A 52 11.29 7.31 -4.87
CA SER A 52 12.02 6.26 -5.56
C SER A 52 13.50 6.36 -5.17
N GLY A 53 13.99 5.34 -4.47
CA GLY A 53 15.41 5.23 -4.16
C GLY A 53 16.23 5.23 -5.47
N PRO A 54 17.55 5.47 -5.40
CA PRO A 54 18.42 5.45 -6.57
C PRO A 54 18.13 4.20 -7.42
N GLU A 55 17.80 4.38 -8.71
CA GLU A 55 17.26 3.30 -9.57
C GLU A 55 18.24 2.16 -9.85
N THR A 56 19.46 2.24 -9.32
CA THR A 56 20.51 1.23 -9.47
C THR A 56 20.28 0.03 -8.55
N LYS A 57 19.20 -0.73 -8.81
CA LYS A 57 18.91 -2.03 -8.18
C LYS A 57 20.04 -3.06 -8.30
N LEU A 58 21.01 -2.81 -9.18
CA LEU A 58 22.05 -3.74 -9.63
C LEU A 58 23.46 -3.15 -9.47
N ALA A 59 23.71 -2.36 -8.42
CA ALA A 59 25.02 -1.75 -8.17
C ALA A 59 26.19 -2.78 -8.20
N ASN A 60 25.93 -4.01 -7.75
CA ASN A 60 26.90 -5.10 -7.81
C ASN A 60 27.18 -5.57 -9.24
N GLN A 61 26.17 -5.60 -10.13
CA GLN A 61 26.36 -5.99 -11.53
C GLN A 61 27.07 -4.89 -12.31
N ILE A 62 26.74 -3.62 -12.05
CA ILE A 62 27.42 -2.46 -12.64
C ILE A 62 28.92 -2.53 -12.27
N ARG A 63 29.23 -2.72 -10.98
CA ARG A 63 30.61 -2.84 -10.50
C ARG A 63 31.33 -4.07 -11.09
N ALA A 64 30.64 -5.19 -11.28
CA ALA A 64 31.21 -6.38 -11.91
C ALA A 64 31.53 -6.14 -13.39
N LEU A 65 30.63 -5.50 -14.14
CA LEU A 65 30.83 -5.12 -15.55
C LEU A 65 31.98 -4.13 -15.70
N GLU A 66 32.08 -3.15 -14.81
CA GLU A 66 33.13 -2.14 -14.82
C GLU A 66 34.52 -2.76 -14.56
N ARG A 67 34.61 -3.67 -13.58
CA ARG A 67 35.84 -4.46 -13.34
C ARG A 67 36.23 -5.31 -14.54
N TYR A 68 35.26 -6.01 -15.14
CA TYR A 68 35.49 -6.83 -16.32
C TYR A 68 36.00 -5.99 -17.50
N ARG A 69 35.45 -4.78 -17.70
CA ARG A 69 35.88 -3.87 -18.77
C ARG A 69 37.33 -3.42 -18.58
N VAL A 70 37.71 -3.02 -17.36
CA VAL A 70 39.09 -2.61 -17.04
C VAL A 70 40.08 -3.76 -17.25
N GLU A 71 39.71 -4.98 -16.85
CA GLU A 71 40.57 -6.16 -17.03
C GLU A 71 40.75 -6.50 -18.52
N ARG A 72 39.67 -6.40 -19.33
CA ARG A 72 39.73 -6.59 -20.77
C ARG A 72 40.61 -5.56 -21.46
N GLU A 73 40.47 -4.28 -21.13
CA GLU A 73 41.29 -3.20 -21.68
C GLU A 73 42.77 -3.37 -21.29
N GLY A 74 43.06 -3.83 -20.06
CA GLY A 74 44.42 -4.14 -19.61
C GLY A 74 45.04 -5.35 -20.32
N LEU A 75 44.26 -6.40 -20.57
CA LEU A 75 44.69 -7.58 -21.33
C LEU A 75 44.90 -7.28 -22.81
N GLU A 76 44.08 -6.39 -23.37
CA GLU A 76 44.20 -5.93 -24.75
C GLU A 76 45.43 -5.04 -24.91
N ALA A 77 45.67 -4.09 -23.99
CA ALA A 77 46.89 -3.30 -23.93
C ALA A 77 48.16 -4.15 -23.73
N ALA A 78 48.09 -5.23 -22.96
CA ALA A 78 49.18 -6.19 -22.81
C ALA A 78 49.39 -7.09 -24.04
N ASN A 79 48.38 -7.26 -24.89
CA ASN A 79 48.45 -8.00 -26.15
C ASN A 79 48.85 -7.13 -27.34
N LEU A 80 49.06 -5.81 -27.18
CA LEU A 80 49.67 -5.01 -28.23
C LEU A 80 51.15 -5.42 -28.36
N PRO A 81 51.60 -5.83 -29.57
CA PRO A 81 53.00 -6.17 -29.79
C PRO A 81 53.88 -4.94 -29.56
N SER A 82 54.93 -5.11 -28.76
CA SER A 82 55.95 -4.09 -28.53
C SER A 82 56.74 -3.85 -29.82
N GLY A 83 56.27 -2.91 -30.64
CA GLY A 83 57.05 -2.26 -31.69
C GLY A 83 56.52 -2.44 -33.12
N SER A 84 55.93 -1.38 -33.65
CA SER A 84 56.30 -0.84 -34.96
C SER A 84 55.74 0.59 -35.11
N TYR A 85 56.68 1.56 -35.03
CA TYR A 85 56.60 3.01 -35.33
C TYR A 85 55.43 3.85 -34.81
#